data_AF-A0A2H9VQ72-F1
#
_entry.id   AF-A0A2H9VQ72-F1
#
_cell.length_a   1.000
_cell.length_b   1.000
_cell.length_c   1.000
_cell.angle_alpha   90.00
_cell.angle_beta   90.00
_cell.angle_gamma   90.00
#
_symmetry.space_group_name_H-M   'P 1'
#
loop_
_entity.id
_entity.type
_entity.pdbx_description
1 polymer ?
#
loop_
_entity_poly.entity_id
_entity_poly.type
_entity_poly.pdbx_seq_one_letter_code
_entity_poly.pdbx_strand_id
1 'polypeptide(L)'
;MDYYSNPYMSMPGVTSEELTFLQQATAELSDNQKKHFYLIYTGKRKSPQDILIFTLIGFFGVAGIQRFLVGQIGMGILYFFTGGLCFIGTIVDLVNHKQIATDFNRKMAYESFQIAKMSV
;
A
#
# COMPACT_ATOMS: atom_id res chain seq x y z
N MET A 1 -23.38 18.49 -10.16
CA MET A 1 -21.93 18.50 -10.45
C MET A 1 -21.27 17.45 -9.56
N ASP A 2 -21.39 16.20 -10.01
CA ASP A 2 -20.60 14.96 -9.77
C ASP A 2 -20.09 14.59 -8.37
N TYR A 3 -20.98 14.04 -7.54
CA TYR A 3 -20.63 13.31 -6.30
C TYR A 3 -20.16 11.85 -6.57
N TYR A 4 -20.25 11.36 -7.81
CA TYR A 4 -19.96 9.97 -8.20
C TYR A 4 -18.70 9.79 -9.04
N SER A 5 -17.82 10.80 -9.12
CA SER A 5 -16.43 10.51 -9.49
C SER A 5 -15.84 9.71 -8.34
N ASN A 6 -15.83 8.38 -8.46
CA ASN A 6 -15.30 7.46 -7.46
C ASN A 6 -14.04 8.06 -6.80
N PRO A 7 -14.07 8.43 -5.50
CA PRO A 7 -13.01 9.21 -4.86
C PRO A 7 -11.66 8.46 -4.82
N TYR A 8 -11.70 7.15 -5.08
CA TYR A 8 -10.51 6.32 -5.19
C TYR A 8 -9.73 6.56 -6.50
N MET A 9 -10.39 7.08 -7.56
CA MET A 9 -9.74 7.35 -8.86
C MET A 9 -8.71 8.48 -8.80
N SER A 10 -8.82 9.39 -7.84
CA SER A 10 -7.86 10.47 -7.64
C SER A 10 -6.61 10.04 -6.87
N MET A 11 -6.56 8.79 -6.39
CA MET A 11 -5.41 8.30 -5.63
C MET A 11 -4.22 8.05 -6.56
N PRO A 12 -3.01 8.55 -6.21
CA PRO A 12 -1.84 8.41 -7.06
C PRO A 12 -1.45 6.94 -7.21
N GLY A 13 -1.29 6.49 -8.46
CA GLY A 13 -0.88 5.12 -8.78
C GLY A 13 -1.90 4.05 -8.39
N VAL A 14 -3.19 4.39 -8.26
CA VAL A 14 -4.26 3.41 -8.02
C VAL A 14 -4.39 2.46 -9.22
N THR A 15 -4.49 1.17 -8.95
CA THR A 15 -4.68 0.16 -10.00
C THR A 15 -6.16 -0.17 -10.16
N SER A 16 -6.56 -0.66 -11.33
CA SER A 16 -7.94 -1.12 -11.55
C SER A 16 -8.34 -2.26 -10.60
N GLU A 17 -7.37 -3.10 -10.22
CA GLU A 17 -7.56 -4.14 -9.22
C GLU A 17 -7.85 -3.54 -7.84
N GLU A 18 -7.05 -2.57 -7.39
CA GLU A 18 -7.24 -1.86 -6.12
C GLU A 18 -8.61 -1.16 -6.11
N LEU A 19 -8.97 -0.50 -7.20
CA LEU A 19 -10.28 0.16 -7.36
C LEU A 19 -11.45 -0.81 -7.17
N THR A 20 -11.40 -1.95 -7.87
CA THR A 20 -12.45 -2.97 -7.83
C THR A 20 -12.61 -3.52 -6.42
N PHE A 21 -11.49 -3.82 -5.76
CA PHE A 21 -11.48 -4.29 -4.39
C PHE A 21 -12.03 -3.26 -3.40
N LEU A 22 -11.67 -1.97 -3.51
CA LEU A 22 -12.18 -0.91 -2.64
C LEU A 22 -13.69 -0.70 -2.82
N GLN A 23 -14.19 -0.76 -4.05
CA GLN A 23 -15.62 -0.69 -4.33
C GLN A 23 -16.38 -1.84 -3.69
N GLN A 24 -15.88 -3.07 -3.84
CA GLN A 24 -16.48 -4.25 -3.22
C GLN A 24 -16.43 -4.17 -1.68
N ALA A 25 -15.28 -3.84 -1.11
CA ALA A 25 -15.09 -3.75 0.33
C ALA A 25 -15.98 -2.67 0.97
N THR A 26 -16.27 -1.58 0.25
CA THR A 26 -17.07 -0.46 0.78
C THR A 26 -18.54 -0.49 0.35
N ALA A 27 -18.97 -1.52 -0.37
CA ALA A 27 -20.34 -1.64 -0.88
C ALA A 27 -21.39 -1.67 0.24
N GLU A 28 -21.07 -2.31 1.36
CA GLU A 28 -21.97 -2.46 2.52
C GLU A 28 -21.93 -1.29 3.50
N LEU A 29 -21.03 -0.31 3.32
CA LEU A 29 -20.87 0.81 4.23
C LEU A 29 -21.87 1.94 3.93
N SER A 30 -22.35 2.61 4.98
CA SER A 30 -23.11 3.86 4.84
C SER A 30 -22.23 4.99 4.29
N ASP A 31 -22.82 6.09 3.82
CA ASP A 31 -22.05 7.22 3.27
C ASP A 31 -21.10 7.85 4.28
N ASN A 32 -21.49 7.90 5.57
CA ASN A 32 -20.62 8.38 6.64
C ASN A 32 -19.45 7.42 6.90
N GLN A 33 -19.73 6.10 6.92
CA GLN A 33 -18.71 5.08 7.06
C GLN A 33 -17.75 5.07 5.86
N LYS A 34 -18.22 5.30 4.63
CA LYS A 34 -17.38 5.44 3.44
C LYS A 34 -16.43 6.64 3.54
N LYS A 35 -16.90 7.77 4.07
CA LYS A 35 -16.04 8.95 4.32
C LYS A 35 -14.96 8.63 5.35
N HIS A 36 -15.31 7.98 6.46
CA HIS A 36 -14.34 7.56 7.47
C HIS A 36 -13.35 6.54 6.95
N PHE A 37 -13.82 5.54 6.21
CA PHE A 37 -12.99 4.58 5.50
C PHE A 37 -11.97 5.30 4.60
N TYR A 38 -12.43 6.23 3.76
CA TYR A 38 -11.57 6.98 2.85
C TYR A 38 -10.46 7.72 3.60
N LEU A 39 -10.79 8.43 4.68
CA LEU A 39 -9.81 9.17 5.48
C LEU A 39 -8.75 8.25 6.12
N ILE A 40 -9.17 7.11 6.67
CA ILE A 40 -8.25 6.17 7.33
C ILE A 40 -7.37 5.47 6.28
N TYR A 41 -7.99 4.99 5.20
CA TYR A 41 -7.31 4.22 4.17
C TYR A 41 -6.29 5.08 3.42
N THR A 42 -6.66 6.30 3.00
CA THR A 42 -5.73 7.22 2.32
C THR A 42 -4.49 7.53 3.15
N GLY A 43 -4.62 7.68 4.47
CA GLY A 43 -3.49 7.93 5.37
C GLY A 43 -2.55 6.72 5.53
N LYS A 44 -3.05 5.50 5.35
CA LYS A 44 -2.26 4.27 5.48
C LYS A 44 -1.69 3.77 4.16
N ARG A 45 -2.39 4.02 3.05
CA ARG A 45 -2.04 3.57 1.69
C ARG A 45 -0.61 3.98 1.31
N LYS A 46 0.08 3.10 0.58
CA LYS A 46 1.39 3.40 -0.04
C LYS A 46 1.27 3.36 -1.55
N SER A 47 1.88 4.33 -2.24
CA SER A 47 1.89 4.29 -3.69
C SER A 47 2.95 3.28 -4.18
N PRO A 48 2.70 2.57 -5.29
CA PRO A 48 3.73 1.72 -5.90
C PRO A 48 5.00 2.49 -6.27
N GLN A 49 4.86 3.77 -6.60
CA GLN A 49 5.97 4.66 -6.95
C GLN A 49 6.87 4.94 -5.75
N ASP A 50 6.30 5.17 -4.56
CA ASP A 50 7.10 5.36 -3.35
C ASP A 50 7.92 4.11 -3.07
N ILE A 51 7.30 2.93 -3.14
CA ILE A 51 8.01 1.65 -2.93
C ILE A 51 9.14 1.48 -3.93
N LEU A 52 8.92 1.82 -5.21
CA LEU A 52 9.97 1.81 -6.22
C LEU A 52 11.13 2.75 -5.87
N ILE A 53 10.83 3.99 -5.47
CA ILE A 53 11.84 4.99 -5.08
C ILE A 53 12.67 4.49 -3.90
N PHE A 54 12.03 3.94 -2.86
CA PHE A 54 12.74 3.39 -1.71
C PHE A 54 13.59 2.15 -2.08
N THR A 55 13.11 1.31 -2.98
CA THR A 55 13.90 0.19 -3.51
C THR A 55 15.13 0.68 -4.27
N LEU A 56 15.01 1.76 -5.06
CA LEU A 56 16.14 2.38 -5.77
C LEU A 56 17.16 2.98 -4.80
N ILE A 57 16.72 3.65 -3.74
CA ILE A 57 17.59 4.15 -2.66
C ILE A 57 18.33 2.98 -2.00
N GLY A 58 17.70 1.81 -1.90
CA GLY A 58 18.31 0.59 -1.37
C GLY A 58 19.59 0.15 -2.09
N PHE A 59 19.76 0.48 -3.37
CA PHE A 59 20.99 0.22 -4.12
C PHE A 59 22.17 1.12 -3.70
N PHE A 60 21.92 2.27 -3.06
CA PHE A 60 22.94 3.21 -2.61
C PHE A 60 23.42 2.99 -1.16
N GLY A 61 23.21 1.79 -0.62
CA GLY A 61 23.83 1.35 0.64
C GLY A 61 22.86 1.11 1.80
N VAL A 62 21.54 1.31 1.62
CA VAL A 62 20.54 1.01 2.65
C VAL A 62 19.49 0.02 2.14
N ALA A 63 19.94 -1.18 1.81
CA ALA A 63 19.07 -2.21 1.27
C ALA A 63 18.00 -2.65 2.28
N GLY A 64 16.77 -2.81 1.79
CA GLY A 64 15.65 -3.34 2.58
C GLY A 64 14.75 -2.30 3.26
N ILE A 65 15.02 -0.99 3.13
CA ILE A 65 14.15 0.08 3.67
C ILE A 65 12.69 -0.11 3.23
N GLN A 66 12.47 -0.44 1.96
CA GLN A 66 11.14 -0.65 1.40
C GLN A 66 10.33 -1.72 2.16
N ARG A 67 10.99 -2.76 2.69
CA ARG A 67 10.36 -3.85 3.45
C ARG A 67 9.89 -3.38 4.82
N PHE A 68 10.63 -2.46 5.45
CA PHE A 68 10.19 -1.83 6.70
C PHE A 68 8.96 -0.96 6.50
N LEU A 69 8.87 -0.23 5.38
CA LEU A 69 7.72 0.64 5.06
C LEU A 69 6.40 -0.14 4.91
N VAL A 70 6.47 -1.37 4.41
CA VAL A 70 5.30 -2.26 4.29
C VAL A 70 5.08 -3.16 5.51
N GLY A 71 5.78 -2.90 6.61
CA GLY A 71 5.64 -3.65 7.87
C GLY A 71 6.24 -5.06 7.86
N GLN A 72 7.06 -5.39 6.85
CA GLN A 72 7.77 -6.66 6.76
C GLN A 72 9.14 -6.56 7.47
N ILE A 73 9.09 -6.31 8.78
CA ILE A 73 10.28 -5.99 9.60
C ILE A 73 11.34 -7.09 9.52
N GLY A 74 10.93 -8.37 9.61
CA GLY A 74 11.87 -9.50 9.50
C GLY A 74 12.62 -9.54 8.18
N MET A 75 11.94 -9.30 7.06
CA MET A 75 12.57 -9.22 5.73
C MET A 75 13.49 -8.01 5.59
N GLY A 76 13.08 -6.87 6.16
CA GLY A 76 13.92 -5.66 6.19
C GLY A 76 15.22 -5.89 6.95
N ILE A 77 15.16 -6.52 8.13
CA ILE A 77 16.35 -6.85 8.93
C ILE A 77 17.26 -7.82 8.17
N LEU A 78 16.67 -8.86 7.55
CA LEU A 78 17.43 -9.80 6.73
C LEU A 78 18.17 -9.07 5.60
N TYR A 79 17.49 -8.19 4.87
CA TYR A 79 18.11 -7.41 3.79
C TYR A 79 19.19 -6.47 4.32
N PHE A 80 18.97 -5.83 5.45
CA PHE A 80 19.96 -4.91 6.02
C PHE A 80 21.27 -5.63 6.39
N PHE A 81 21.20 -6.77 7.09
CA PHE A 81 22.40 -7.53 7.49
C PHE A 81 23.08 -8.29 6.35
N THR A 82 22.38 -8.52 5.24
CA THR A 82 22.90 -9.25 4.08
C THR A 82 23.23 -8.34 2.89
N GLY A 83 23.08 -7.02 3.02
CA GLY A 83 23.27 -6.07 1.92
C GLY A 83 22.26 -6.26 0.78
N GLY A 84 20.99 -6.50 1.10
CA GLY A 84 19.90 -6.75 0.16
C GLY A 84 19.91 -8.15 -0.45
N LEU A 85 20.61 -9.10 0.20
CA LEU A 85 21.00 -10.42 -0.30
C LEU A 85 21.75 -10.33 -1.65
N CYS A 86 22.95 -9.76 -1.61
CA CYS A 86 23.87 -9.58 -2.77
C CYS A 86 23.22 -8.88 -3.97
N PHE A 87 22.42 -7.82 -3.74
CA PHE A 87 21.64 -7.09 -4.75
C PHE A 87 20.51 -7.86 -5.46
N ILE A 88 20.53 -9.20 -5.45
CA ILE A 88 19.49 -10.02 -6.08
C ILE A 88 18.14 -9.75 -5.42
N GLY A 89 18.08 -9.69 -4.09
CA GLY A 89 16.85 -9.36 -3.37
C GLY A 89 16.30 -7.99 -3.75
N THR A 90 17.17 -6.98 -3.87
CA THR A 90 16.78 -5.63 -4.29
C THR A 90 16.26 -5.60 -5.74
N ILE A 91 16.84 -6.40 -6.65
CA ILE A 91 16.35 -6.54 -8.03
C ILE A 91 14.97 -7.22 -8.05
N VAL A 92 14.78 -8.28 -7.27
CA VAL A 92 13.48 -8.94 -7.15
C VAL A 92 12.42 -7.97 -6.62
N ASP A 93 12.77 -7.13 -5.65
CA ASP A 93 11.88 -6.08 -5.13
C ASP A 93 11.59 -4.99 -6.17
N LEU A 94 12.57 -4.66 -7.02
CA LEU A 94 12.39 -3.70 -8.12
C LEU A 94 11.33 -4.21 -9.11
N VAL A 95 11.36 -5.50 -9.46
CA VAL A 95 10.36 -6.10 -10.37
C VAL A 95 8.99 -6.20 -9.68
N ASN A 96 8.98 -6.59 -8.40
CA ASN A 96 7.77 -6.88 -7.65
C ASN A 96 7.18 -5.68 -6.88
N HIS A 97 7.72 -4.47 -7.02
CA HIS A 97 7.30 -3.28 -6.27
C HIS A 97 5.78 -3.01 -6.31
N LYS A 98 5.15 -3.24 -7.46
CA LYS A 98 3.69 -3.07 -7.62
C LYS A 98 2.93 -4.08 -6.77
N GLN A 99 3.35 -5.33 -6.77
CA GLN A 99 2.70 -6.38 -6.00
C GLN A 99 2.88 -6.15 -4.49
N ILE A 100 4.07 -5.73 -4.07
CA ILE A 100 4.34 -5.33 -2.68
C ILE A 100 3.39 -4.21 -2.24
N ALA A 101 3.16 -3.20 -3.09
CA ALA A 101 2.21 -2.12 -2.83
C ALA A 101 0.77 -2.63 -2.72
N THR A 102 0.33 -3.44 -3.69
CA THR A 102 -1.02 -4.00 -3.73
C THR A 102 -1.31 -4.85 -2.50
N ASP A 103 -0.39 -5.74 -2.12
CA ASP A 103 -0.56 -6.61 -0.95
C ASP A 103 -0.67 -5.81 0.35
N PHE A 104 0.20 -4.80 0.50
CA PHE A 104 0.16 -3.89 1.64
C PHE A 104 -1.15 -3.09 1.69
N ASN A 105 -1.55 -2.47 0.57
CA ASN A 105 -2.77 -1.66 0.50
C ASN A 105 -4.03 -2.49 0.70
N ARG A 106 -4.05 -3.74 0.23
CA ARG A 106 -5.14 -4.68 0.49
C ARG A 106 -5.30 -4.93 1.99
N LYS A 107 -4.19 -5.18 2.71
CA LYS A 107 -4.20 -5.32 4.17
C LYS A 107 -4.71 -4.04 4.87
N MET A 108 -4.23 -2.88 4.43
CA MET A 108 -4.66 -1.58 5.01
C MET A 108 -6.13 -1.26 4.75
N ALA A 109 -6.67 -1.65 3.59
CA ALA A 109 -8.09 -1.49 3.31
C ALA A 109 -8.94 -2.38 4.22
N TYR A 110 -8.58 -3.64 4.44
CA TYR A 110 -9.29 -4.49 5.40
C TYR A 110 -9.29 -3.88 6.81
N GLU A 111 -8.14 -3.41 7.27
CA GLU A 111 -8.03 -2.75 8.57
C GLU A 111 -8.88 -1.47 8.64
N SER A 112 -8.82 -0.65 7.60
CA SER A 112 -9.60 0.60 7.50
C SER A 112 -11.10 0.34 7.45
N PHE A 113 -11.53 -0.74 6.79
CA PHE A 113 -12.92 -1.18 6.74
C PHE A 113 -13.42 -1.57 8.12
N GLN A 114 -12.66 -2.38 8.87
CA GLN A 114 -13.07 -2.76 10.23
C GLN A 114 -13.22 -1.53 11.13
N ILE A 115 -12.26 -0.59 11.08
CA ILE A 115 -12.32 0.64 11.87
C ILE A 115 -13.54 1.49 11.47
N ALA A 116 -13.77 1.69 10.17
CA ALA A 116 -14.88 2.49 9.67
C ALA A 116 -16.26 1.85 9.94
N LYS A 117 -16.35 0.53 9.92
CA LYS A 117 -17.60 -0.18 10.26
C LYS A 117 -17.94 -0.05 11.74
N MET A 118 -16.93 0.04 12.61
CA MET A 118 -17.09 0.26 14.05
C MET A 118 -17.37 1.72 14.43
N SER A 119 -17.00 2.68 13.59
CA SER A 119 -17.40 4.07 13.80
C SER A 119 -18.89 4.23 13.48
N VAL A 120 -19.66 4.63 14.50
CA VAL A 120 -21.11 4.89 14.46
C VAL A 120 -21.44 6.06 13.54
#